data_AF-C1G8N1-F1
#
_entry.id   AF-C1G8N1-F1
#
_cell.length_a   1.000
_cell.length_b   1.000
_cell.length_c   1.000
_cell.angle_alpha   90.00
_cell.angle_beta   90.00
_cell.angle_gamma   90.00
#
_symmetry.space_group_name_H-M   'P 1'
#
loop_
_entity.id
_entity.type
_entity.pdbx_description
1 polymer ?
#
loop_
_entity_poly.entity_id
_entity_poly.type
_entity_poly.pdbx_seq_one_letter_code
_entity_poly.pdbx_strand_id
1 'polypeptide(L)'
;MNRTWNELDSAMKLILAKVVLRLKGILERNGRVVKPYLFQVTCGRPTLARTPQREIFTLSTLPPSIYGHNEMENGISRVNHHQMEDRRNSKEYAKHFERSEPVEEWDDRLKLYGVKIKPLYPAAVVTGRKKIRHQNLEDLMELI
;
A
#
# COMPACT_ATOMS: atom_id res chain seq x y z
N MET A 1 20.47 -19.24 9.34
CA MET A 1 19.33 -19.44 10.25
C MET A 1 18.48 -18.17 10.29
N ASN A 2 17.23 -18.24 9.81
CA ASN A 2 16.24 -17.18 10.03
C ASN A 2 15.89 -17.19 11.52
N ARG A 3 16.44 -16.25 12.31
CA ARG A 3 15.91 -16.01 13.65
C ARG A 3 14.40 -15.74 13.52
N THR A 4 13.59 -16.38 14.34
CA THR A 4 12.16 -16.09 14.43
C THR A 4 12.00 -14.63 14.82
N TRP A 5 11.35 -13.84 13.97
CA TRP A 5 11.15 -12.40 14.18
C TRP A 5 9.90 -12.22 15.03
N ASN A 6 9.98 -12.64 16.30
CA ASN A 6 8.84 -12.69 17.21
C ASN A 6 8.14 -11.33 17.33
N GLU A 7 8.88 -10.23 17.23
CA GLU A 7 8.33 -8.85 17.23
C GLU A 7 7.46 -8.58 16.00
N LEU A 8 7.95 -8.92 14.80
CA LEU A 8 7.19 -8.77 13.56
C LEU A 8 5.94 -9.66 13.58
N ASP A 9 6.06 -10.90 14.04
CA ASP A 9 4.92 -11.81 14.15
C ASP A 9 3.89 -11.30 15.17
N SER A 10 4.34 -10.72 16.28
CA SER A 10 3.47 -10.14 17.30
C SER A 10 2.76 -8.87 16.80
N ALA A 11 3.50 -7.99 16.12
CA ALA A 11 2.94 -6.79 15.49
C ALA A 11 1.90 -7.15 14.43
N MET A 12 2.19 -8.12 13.56
CA MET A 12 1.24 -8.62 12.56
C MET A 12 -0.04 -9.17 13.19
N LYS A 13 0.06 -9.93 14.29
CA LYS A 13 -1.11 -10.44 15.03
C LYS A 13 -1.96 -9.30 15.59
N LEU A 14 -1.34 -8.29 16.21
CA LEU A 14 -2.05 -7.12 16.74
C LEU A 14 -2.74 -6.32 15.63
N ILE A 15 -2.06 -6.13 14.51
CA ILE A 15 -2.58 -5.39 13.36
C ILE A 15 -3.80 -6.10 12.77
N LEU A 16 -3.72 -7.42 12.56
CA LEU A 16 -4.86 -8.20 12.07
C LEU A 16 -6.03 -8.19 13.07
N ALA A 17 -5.75 -8.34 14.37
CA ALA A 17 -6.77 -8.46 15.40
C ALA A 17 -7.43 -7.13 15.78
N LYS A 18 -6.75 -5.99 15.60
CA LYS A 18 -7.24 -4.67 16.06
C LYS A 18 -7.31 -3.66 14.92
N VAL A 19 -6.19 -3.40 14.26
CA VAL A 19 -6.05 -2.28 13.33
C VAL A 19 -6.83 -2.50 12.04
N VAL A 20 -6.71 -3.69 11.42
CA VAL A 20 -7.45 -4.04 10.20
C VAL A 20 -8.95 -4.01 10.46
N LEU A 21 -9.41 -4.57 11.58
CA LEU A 21 -10.82 -4.56 11.93
C LEU A 21 -11.35 -3.16 12.17
N ARG A 22 -10.58 -2.30 12.86
CA ARG A 22 -10.94 -0.88 13.07
C ARG A 22 -11.04 -0.12 11.75
N LEU A 23 -9.95 -0.13 10.97
CA LEU A 23 -9.81 0.66 9.74
C LEU A 23 -10.74 0.18 8.62
N LYS A 24 -11.03 -1.13 8.55
CA LYS A 24 -12.07 -1.64 7.66
C LYS A 24 -13.45 -1.28 8.18
N GLY A 25 -13.70 -1.53 9.47
CA GLY A 25 -15.02 -1.34 10.06
C GLY A 25 -15.50 0.10 9.96
N ILE A 26 -14.62 1.09 10.09
CA ILE A 26 -15.03 2.50 10.02
C ILE A 26 -15.52 2.94 8.64
N LEU A 27 -15.07 2.26 7.58
CA LEU A 27 -15.49 2.50 6.19
C LEU A 27 -16.90 1.96 5.91
N GLU A 28 -17.40 1.06 6.76
CA GLU A 28 -18.72 0.42 6.63
C GLU A 28 -19.70 0.87 7.74
N ARG A 29 -19.23 1.67 8.71
CA ARG A 29 -20.05 2.23 9.80
C ARG A 29 -20.94 3.37 9.31
N ASN A 30 -22.04 3.62 10.03
CA ASN A 30 -22.95 4.74 9.82
C ASN A 30 -23.50 4.83 8.37
N GLY A 31 -23.76 3.68 7.74
CA GLY A 31 -24.30 3.60 6.38
C GLY A 31 -23.30 3.89 5.26
N ARG A 32 -21.99 4.01 5.58
CA ARG A 32 -20.94 4.14 4.57
C ARG A 32 -20.77 2.85 3.79
N VAL A 33 -20.39 2.99 2.52
CA VAL A 33 -20.18 1.86 1.60
C VAL A 33 -18.82 2.00 0.94
N VAL A 34 -18.04 0.93 1.03
CA VAL A 34 -16.78 0.81 0.28
C VAL A 34 -17.11 0.57 -1.19
N LYS A 35 -16.82 1.56 -2.03
CA LYS A 35 -16.94 1.42 -3.48
C LYS A 35 -15.77 0.57 -4.00
N PRO A 36 -16.01 -0.53 -4.72
CA PRO A 36 -14.93 -1.30 -5.35
C PRO A 36 -14.37 -0.56 -6.56
N TYR A 37 -13.05 -0.48 -6.65
CA TYR A 37 -12.31 0.08 -7.79
C TYR A 37 -11.33 -0.94 -8.33
N LEU A 38 -11.22 -0.99 -9.65
CA LEU A 38 -10.15 -1.71 -10.32
C LEU A 38 -8.87 -0.89 -10.19
N PHE A 39 -7.83 -1.46 -9.59
CA PHE A 39 -6.55 -0.78 -9.45
C PHE A 39 -5.38 -1.72 -9.73
N GLN A 40 -4.22 -1.12 -10.00
CA GLN A 40 -3.01 -1.83 -10.38
C GLN A 40 -2.16 -2.24 -9.17
N VAL A 41 -1.88 -3.54 -9.06
CA VAL A 41 -1.13 -4.11 -7.91
C VAL A 41 0.38 -3.84 -8.04
N THR A 42 0.86 -3.75 -9.28
CA THR A 42 2.27 -3.49 -9.61
C THR A 42 2.42 -2.06 -10.14
N CYS A 43 2.08 -1.07 -9.31
CA CYS A 43 2.25 0.33 -9.65
C CYS A 43 3.58 0.85 -9.08
N GLY A 44 4.48 1.33 -9.96
CA GLY A 44 5.75 1.90 -9.53
C GLY A 44 6.65 2.25 -10.70
N ARG A 45 7.61 3.15 -10.48
CA ARG A 45 8.55 3.60 -11.52
C ARG A 45 9.23 2.47 -12.31
N PRO A 46 9.60 1.31 -11.71
CA PRO A 46 10.19 0.21 -12.47
C PRO A 46 9.26 -0.44 -13.50
N THR A 47 7.94 -0.29 -13.36
CA THR A 47 6.95 -0.83 -14.31
C THR A 47 6.49 0.23 -15.31
N LEU A 48 6.93 1.49 -15.19
CA LEU A 48 6.55 2.55 -16.12
C LEU A 48 7.53 2.63 -17.30
N ALA A 49 6.99 2.51 -18.51
CA ALA A 49 7.66 2.88 -19.75
C ALA A 49 7.14 4.24 -20.22
N ARG A 50 8.01 5.02 -20.87
CA ARG A 50 7.64 6.31 -21.45
C ARG A 50 8.03 6.36 -22.91
N THR A 51 7.10 6.73 -23.79
CA THR A 51 7.40 6.93 -25.21
C THR A 51 8.14 8.26 -25.44
N PRO A 52 8.83 8.43 -26.57
CA PRO A 52 9.36 9.74 -26.98
C PRO A 52 8.30 10.85 -26.98
N GLN A 53 7.03 10.49 -27.25
CA GLN A 53 5.86 11.36 -27.27
C GLN A 53 5.32 11.69 -25.86
N ARG A 54 6.02 11.25 -24.81
CA ARG A 54 5.69 11.46 -23.39
C ARG A 54 4.48 10.69 -22.88
N GLU A 55 3.97 9.72 -23.61
CA GLU A 55 2.93 8.81 -23.13
C GLU A 55 3.54 7.85 -22.11
N ILE A 56 2.77 7.48 -21.10
CA ILE A 56 3.20 6.62 -20.01
C ILE A 56 2.43 5.30 -20.12
N PHE A 57 3.15 4.18 -20.11
CA PHE A 57 2.61 2.84 -20.17
C PHE A 57 3.07 2.05 -18.95
N THR A 58 2.21 1.21 -18.39
CA THR A 58 2.63 0.25 -17.37
C THR A 58 2.88 -1.11 -18.00
N LEU A 59 4.09 -1.63 -17.83
CA LEU A 59 4.51 -2.96 -18.25
C LEU A 59 4.66 -3.84 -17.01
N SER A 60 3.79 -4.84 -16.86
CA SER A 60 3.84 -5.77 -15.72
C SER A 60 3.63 -7.21 -16.17
N THR A 61 4.35 -8.12 -15.53
CA THR A 61 4.27 -9.58 -15.73
C THR A 61 3.39 -10.29 -14.70
N LEU A 62 2.90 -9.58 -13.67
CA LEU A 62 1.94 -10.05 -12.68
C LEU A 62 0.53 -9.59 -13.06
N PRO A 63 -0.56 -10.20 -12.52
CA PRO A 63 -1.92 -9.75 -12.80
C PRO A 63 -1.99 -8.23 -12.60
N PRO A 64 -2.24 -7.47 -13.68
CA PRO A 64 -1.97 -6.04 -13.66
C PRO A 64 -2.95 -5.33 -12.74
N SER A 65 -4.14 -5.90 -12.49
CA SER A 65 -5.21 -5.22 -11.77
C SER A 65 -6.08 -6.16 -10.93
N ILE A 66 -6.55 -5.69 -9.78
CA ILE A 66 -7.56 -6.35 -8.95
C ILE A 66 -8.59 -5.34 -8.45
N TYR A 67 -9.79 -5.82 -8.09
CA TYR A 67 -10.79 -4.98 -7.43
C TYR A 67 -10.47 -4.82 -5.94
N GLY A 68 -10.59 -3.61 -5.43
CA GLY A 68 -10.45 -3.32 -4.00
C GLY A 68 -10.85 -1.89 -3.65
N HIS A 69 -10.35 -1.37 -2.54
CA HIS A 69 -10.65 -0.01 -2.10
C HIS A 69 -9.97 1.03 -3.02
N ASN A 70 -10.65 2.13 -3.36
CA ASN A 70 -10.12 3.26 -4.16
C ASN A 70 -8.75 3.75 -3.68
N GLU A 71 -8.51 3.70 -2.37
CA GLU A 71 -7.28 4.18 -1.75
C GLU A 71 -6.10 3.21 -1.87
N MET A 72 -6.35 1.96 -2.29
CA MET A 72 -5.33 0.91 -2.26
C MET A 72 -4.14 1.22 -3.16
N GLU A 73 -4.38 1.72 -4.38
CA GLU A 73 -3.31 2.07 -5.32
C GLU A 73 -2.39 3.17 -4.78
N ASN A 74 -2.99 4.20 -4.17
CA ASN A 74 -2.24 5.31 -3.58
C ASN A 74 -1.35 4.80 -2.44
N GLY A 75 -1.87 3.90 -1.60
CA GLY A 75 -1.10 3.30 -0.51
C GLY A 75 0.06 2.43 -1.00
N ILE A 76 -0.17 1.67 -2.07
CA ILE A 76 0.87 0.85 -2.72
C ILE A 76 1.97 1.75 -3.31
N SER A 77 1.60 2.83 -4.01
CA SER A 77 2.55 3.74 -4.66
C SER A 77 3.52 4.43 -3.67
N ARG A 78 3.11 4.61 -2.41
CA ARG A 78 3.95 5.21 -1.36
C ARG A 78 5.10 4.32 -0.92
N VAL A 79 5.07 3.03 -1.25
CA VAL A 79 6.11 2.10 -0.80
C VAL A 79 7.43 2.41 -1.49
N ASN A 80 8.50 2.48 -0.70
CA ASN A 80 9.77 3.06 -1.14
C ASN A 80 10.38 2.41 -2.39
N HIS A 81 10.20 1.10 -2.57
CA HIS A 81 10.74 0.40 -3.75
C HIS A 81 9.97 0.71 -5.05
N HIS A 82 8.81 1.35 -4.99
CA HIS A 82 8.11 1.87 -6.17
C HIS A 82 8.66 3.20 -6.65
N GLN A 83 9.49 3.90 -5.85
CA GLN A 83 10.10 5.20 -6.19
C GLN A 83 9.07 6.27 -6.61
N MET A 84 7.87 6.20 -6.04
CA MET A 84 6.75 7.12 -6.31
C MET A 84 6.41 7.97 -5.07
N GLU A 85 7.29 8.01 -4.07
CA GLU A 85 7.13 8.66 -2.75
C GLU A 85 6.90 10.19 -2.80
N ASP A 86 7.03 10.81 -3.97
CA ASP A 86 6.77 12.23 -4.12
C ASP A 86 5.34 12.55 -3.69
N ARG A 87 5.19 13.35 -2.63
CA ARG A 87 3.89 13.81 -2.11
C ARG A 87 3.02 14.46 -3.18
N ARG A 88 3.61 14.97 -4.27
CA ARG A 88 2.88 15.46 -5.44
C ARG A 88 2.04 14.36 -6.08
N ASN A 89 2.57 13.14 -6.21
CA ASN A 89 1.85 12.01 -6.80
C ASN A 89 0.61 11.65 -5.98
N SER A 90 0.74 11.53 -4.66
CA SER A 90 -0.41 11.25 -3.79
C SER A 90 -1.44 12.38 -3.77
N LYS A 91 -1.01 13.65 -3.91
CA LYS A 91 -1.91 14.81 -4.02
C LYS A 91 -2.67 14.82 -5.34
N GLU A 92 -2.00 14.55 -6.46
CA GLU A 92 -2.66 14.43 -7.76
C GLU A 92 -3.63 13.26 -7.79
N TYR A 93 -3.24 12.09 -7.23
CA TYR A 93 -4.12 10.93 -7.13
C TYR A 93 -5.40 11.24 -6.33
N ALA A 94 -5.29 12.00 -5.24
CA ALA A 94 -6.41 12.44 -4.42
C ALA A 94 -7.35 13.45 -5.11
N LYS A 95 -6.95 14.06 -6.24
CA LYS A 95 -7.86 14.88 -7.06
C LYS A 95 -8.78 14.03 -7.95
N HIS A 96 -8.33 12.83 -8.31
CA HIS A 96 -9.07 11.93 -9.19
C HIS A 96 -9.85 10.86 -8.42
N PHE A 97 -9.38 10.50 -7.23
CA PHE A 97 -10.02 9.54 -6.34
C PHE A 97 -10.31 10.20 -5.00
N GLU A 98 -11.60 10.41 -4.72
CA GLU A 98 -12.07 10.97 -3.45
C GLU A 98 -11.56 10.13 -2.28
N ARG A 99 -11.22 10.80 -1.18
CA ARG A 99 -10.85 10.13 0.07
C ARG A 99 -12.10 9.57 0.72
N SER A 100 -12.03 8.34 1.20
CA SER A 100 -13.14 7.72 1.93
C SER A 100 -13.24 8.31 3.33
N GLU A 101 -14.47 8.50 3.80
CA GLU A 101 -14.72 8.94 5.18
C GLU A 101 -14.40 7.81 6.18
N PRO A 102 -13.77 8.10 7.33
CA PRO A 102 -13.27 9.41 7.77
C PRO A 102 -11.94 9.76 7.11
N VAL A 103 -11.80 11.02 6.68
CA VAL A 103 -10.59 11.52 6.01
C VAL A 103 -9.38 11.56 6.95
N GLU A 104 -9.61 11.69 8.26
CA GLU A 104 -8.56 11.73 9.28
C GLU A 104 -7.79 10.41 9.36
N GLU A 105 -8.45 9.28 9.10
CA GLU A 105 -7.82 7.95 9.10
C GLU A 105 -7.31 7.55 7.70
N TRP A 106 -7.35 8.46 6.73
CA TRP A 106 -6.88 8.19 5.37
C TRP A 106 -5.42 7.77 5.35
N ASP A 107 -4.55 8.47 6.09
CA ASP A 107 -3.12 8.18 6.09
C ASP A 107 -2.81 6.81 6.71
N ASP A 108 -3.50 6.45 7.79
CA ASP A 108 -3.42 5.12 8.43
C ASP A 108 -3.79 4.00 7.44
N ARG A 109 -4.86 4.20 6.66
CA ARG A 109 -5.28 3.22 5.63
C ARG A 109 -4.23 3.08 4.53
N LEU A 110 -3.67 4.18 4.05
CA LEU A 110 -2.61 4.14 3.04
C LEU A 110 -1.36 3.42 3.54
N LYS A 111 -0.97 3.65 4.80
CA LYS A 111 0.15 2.95 5.44
C LYS A 111 -0.14 1.45 5.56
N LEU A 112 -1.35 1.07 5.99
CA LEU A 112 -1.77 -0.34 6.05
C LEU A 112 -1.69 -1.03 4.67
N TYR A 113 -2.12 -0.37 3.59
CA TYR A 113 -1.99 -0.91 2.24
C TYR A 113 -0.54 -1.05 1.79
N GLY A 114 0.32 -0.09 2.15
CA GLY A 114 1.76 -0.17 1.90
C GLY A 114 2.42 -1.34 2.62
N VAL A 115 2.12 -1.53 3.91
CA VAL A 115 2.60 -2.66 4.72
C VAL A 115 2.19 -4.01 4.12
N LYS A 116 0.97 -4.11 3.58
CA LYS A 116 0.47 -5.33 2.94
C LYS A 116 1.29 -5.72 1.70
N ILE A 117 1.68 -4.74 0.87
CA ILE A 117 2.36 -5.01 -0.41
C ILE A 117 3.88 -5.09 -0.27
N LYS A 118 4.47 -4.41 0.73
CA LYS A 118 5.91 -4.35 0.99
C LYS A 118 6.62 -5.73 0.92
N PRO A 119 6.08 -6.81 1.52
CA PRO A 119 6.69 -8.14 1.48
C PRO A 119 6.52 -8.90 0.17
N LEU A 120 5.52 -8.52 -0.65
CA LEU A 120 5.11 -9.26 -1.85
C LEU A 120 5.93 -8.91 -3.09
N TYR A 121 6.62 -7.76 -3.09
CA TYR A 121 7.31 -7.28 -4.28
C TYR A 121 8.64 -8.01 -4.53
N PRO A 122 8.97 -8.40 -5.78
CA PRO A 122 10.24 -9.06 -6.13
C PRO A 122 11.48 -8.24 -5.76
N ALA A 123 11.41 -6.90 -5.73
CA ALA A 123 12.51 -6.08 -5.23
C ALA A 123 12.81 -6.35 -3.75
N ALA A 124 11.87 -6.89 -2.95
CA ALA A 124 12.16 -7.37 -1.61
C ALA A 124 13.07 -8.60 -1.57
N VAL A 125 13.08 -9.36 -2.66
CA VAL A 125 14.00 -10.47 -2.88
C VAL A 125 15.38 -9.95 -3.28
N VAL A 126 15.46 -8.86 -4.06
CA VAL A 126 16.71 -8.33 -4.65
C VAL A 126 17.44 -7.30 -3.75
N THR A 127 16.73 -6.42 -3.05
CA THR A 127 17.30 -5.28 -2.29
C THR A 127 17.66 -5.58 -0.83
N GLY A 128 17.56 -6.85 -0.42
CA GLY A 128 17.92 -7.31 0.92
C GLY A 128 16.71 -7.46 1.85
N ARG A 129 16.24 -8.71 1.98
CA ARG A 129 15.08 -9.11 2.80
C ARG A 129 15.08 -8.57 4.25
N LYS A 130 16.26 -8.29 4.82
CA LYS A 130 16.39 -7.76 6.19
C LYS A 130 15.94 -6.30 6.31
N LYS A 131 16.25 -5.44 5.33
CA LYS A 131 15.91 -4.01 5.39
C LYS A 131 14.39 -3.80 5.31
N ILE A 132 13.74 -4.52 4.40
CA ILE A 132 12.28 -4.42 4.22
C ILE A 132 11.52 -4.95 5.42
N ARG A 133 12.01 -6.00 6.08
CA ARG A 133 11.37 -6.49 7.31
C ARG A 133 11.42 -5.50 8.46
N HIS A 134 12.57 -4.83 8.68
CA HIS A 134 12.66 -3.77 9.70
C HIS A 134 11.74 -2.59 9.37
N GLN A 135 11.77 -2.12 8.13
CA GLN A 135 10.92 -1.01 7.71
C GLN A 135 9.43 -1.37 7.74
N ASN A 136 9.08 -2.64 7.52
CA ASN A 136 7.69 -3.10 7.70
C ASN A 136 7.31 -3.17 9.18
N LEU A 137 8.24 -3.57 10.06
CA LEU A 137 8.00 -3.54 11.51
C LEU A 137 7.79 -2.11 12.01
N GLU A 138 8.63 -1.16 11.60
CA GLU A 138 8.48 0.27 11.95
C GLU A 138 7.09 0.81 11.57
N ASP A 139 6.67 0.61 10.33
CA ASP A 139 5.33 1.01 9.87
C ASP A 139 4.19 0.33 10.65
N LEU A 140 4.33 -0.96 10.99
CA LEU A 140 3.34 -1.68 11.79
C LEU A 140 3.26 -1.10 13.20
N MET A 141 4.39 -0.75 13.80
CA MET A 141 4.42 -0.17 15.15
C MET A 141 3.80 1.23 15.20
N GLU A 142 3.91 2.02 14.12
CA GLU A 142 3.22 3.32 14.01
C GLU A 142 1.70 3.21 13.87
N LEU A 143 1.19 2.03 13.51
CA LEU A 143 -0.25 1.75 13.34
C LEU A 143 -0.91 1.14 14.59
N ILE A 144 -0.12 0.70 15.58
CA ILE A 144 -0.57 0.08 16.84
C ILE A 144 -0.77 1.17 17.90
#